data_AF-A0A7J4FJZ4-F1
#
_entry.id   AF-A0A7J4FJZ4-F1
#
_cell.length_a   1.000
_cell.length_b   1.000
_cell.length_c   1.000
_cell.angle_alpha   90.00
_cell.angle_beta   90.00
_cell.angle_gamma   90.00
#
_symmetry.space_group_name_H-M   'P 1'
#
loop_
_entity.id
_entity.type
_entity.pdbx_description
1 polymer ?
#
loop_
_entity_poly.entity_id
_entity_poly.type
_entity_poly.pdbx_seq_one_letter_code
_entity_poly.pdbx_strand_id
1 'polypeptide(L)'
;MVLSNPQIVDCHVHFGDVEDADLILSIMRDAGFKRMNLLSIISPIRVNFNPEEMYMKADHPGSFYIFGGLDYSAVLLGLGKVEPSLTEQDDTMIKIGFDGVKMVEGKPVARKLLMKPFDSDFYKEYFEYLETLQFPLLFHVNDPEEFWDPEKIPEWAKQRGWYYDETYPSKEDLYMEVEKVLENCPKLKVIFAHFYFLSGDLERASSLLESYKNVYLDITP
;
A
#
# COMPACT_ATOMS: atom_id res chain seq x y z
N MET A 1 -11.71 -17.58 26.32
CA MET A 1 -10.49 -16.93 26.84
C MET A 1 -10.66 -15.44 26.53
N VAL A 2 -10.98 -14.62 27.52
CA VAL A 2 -11.13 -13.17 27.30
C VAL A 2 -9.71 -12.61 27.20
N LEU A 3 -9.31 -12.14 26.02
CA LEU A 3 -8.04 -11.42 25.87
C LEU A 3 -8.16 -10.14 26.69
N SER A 4 -7.57 -10.13 27.89
CA SER A 4 -7.44 -8.93 28.70
C SER A 4 -6.50 -7.97 27.96
N ASN A 5 -7.07 -6.87 27.44
CA ASN A 5 -6.41 -5.73 26.78
C ASN A 5 -5.40 -6.12 25.68
N PRO A 6 -5.86 -6.43 24.44
CA PRO A 6 -4.95 -6.76 23.34
C PRO A 6 -3.99 -5.59 23.06
N GLN A 7 -2.73 -5.90 22.77
CA GLN A 7 -1.81 -4.89 22.25
C GLN A 7 -2.23 -4.54 20.82
N ILE A 8 -2.59 -3.28 20.61
CA ILE A 8 -3.04 -2.78 19.31
C ILE A 8 -1.83 -2.19 18.57
N VAL A 9 -1.68 -2.56 17.31
CA VAL A 9 -0.72 -1.95 16.38
C VAL A 9 -1.54 -1.29 15.29
N ASP A 10 -1.30 -0.01 15.04
CA ASP A 10 -1.84 0.65 13.85
C ASP A 10 -0.90 0.35 12.68
N CYS A 11 -1.40 -0.36 11.67
CA CYS A 11 -0.58 -0.76 10.52
C CYS A 11 -0.59 0.26 9.38
N HIS A 12 -1.33 1.37 9.48
CA HIS A 12 -1.57 2.27 8.37
C HIS A 12 -1.50 3.75 8.78
N VAL A 13 -0.28 4.25 8.96
CA VAL A 13 -0.03 5.66 9.24
C VAL A 13 0.80 6.28 8.11
N HIS A 14 0.25 7.31 7.46
CA HIS A 14 1.04 8.10 6.52
C HIS A 14 1.82 9.18 7.26
N PHE A 15 3.12 9.26 7.00
CA PHE A 15 4.02 10.24 7.58
C PHE A 15 4.92 10.82 6.49
N GLY A 16 4.81 12.13 6.25
CA GLY A 16 5.46 12.79 5.12
C GLY A 16 6.30 14.01 5.47
N ASP A 17 6.30 14.42 6.74
CA ASP A 17 7.05 15.58 7.22
C ASP A 17 7.60 15.30 8.62
N VAL A 18 8.91 15.46 8.79
CA VAL A 18 9.59 15.23 10.08
C VAL A 18 9.13 16.22 11.16
N GLU A 19 8.60 17.37 10.77
CA GLU A 19 8.06 18.36 11.70
C GLU A 19 6.77 17.86 12.40
N ASP A 20 6.09 16.86 11.83
CA ASP A 20 4.90 16.23 12.42
C ASP A 20 5.24 15.09 13.41
N ALA A 21 6.52 14.84 13.71
CA ALA A 21 6.96 13.73 14.56
C ALA A 21 6.27 13.75 15.95
N ASP A 22 6.24 14.92 16.61
CA ASP A 22 5.60 15.08 17.92
C ASP A 22 4.09 14.81 17.87
N LEU A 23 3.44 15.17 16.76
CA LEU A 23 2.03 14.88 16.53
C LEU A 23 1.81 13.37 16.44
N ILE A 24 2.58 12.65 15.60
CA ILE A 24 2.46 11.19 15.47
C ILE A 24 2.67 10.48 16.82
N LEU A 25 3.70 10.88 17.58
CA LEU A 25 3.95 10.32 18.90
C LEU A 25 2.82 10.61 19.89
N SER A 26 2.20 11.78 19.81
CA SER A 26 1.03 12.13 20.64
C SER A 26 -0.17 11.23 20.32
N ILE A 27 -0.47 11.04 19.02
CA ILE A 27 -1.55 10.16 18.57
C ILE A 27 -1.30 8.73 19.04
N MET A 28 -0.08 8.21 18.87
CA MET A 28 0.30 6.87 19.32
C MET A 28 0.05 6.65 20.82
N ARG A 29 0.44 7.62 21.65
CA ARG A 29 0.22 7.55 23.11
C ARG A 29 -1.26 7.64 23.47
N ASP A 30 -1.96 8.61 22.91
CA ASP A 30 -3.35 8.92 23.28
C ASP A 30 -4.31 7.83 22.80
N ALA A 31 -4.05 7.23 21.64
CA ALA A 31 -4.79 6.07 21.13
C ALA A 31 -4.39 4.75 21.82
N GLY A 32 -3.31 4.75 22.62
CA GLY A 32 -2.82 3.55 23.33
C GLY A 32 -2.22 2.49 22.41
N PHE A 33 -1.70 2.88 21.24
CA PHE A 33 -1.07 1.95 20.31
C PHE A 33 0.29 1.50 20.82
N LYS A 34 0.54 0.20 20.75
CA LYS A 34 1.83 -0.39 21.14
C LYS A 34 2.92 -0.02 20.14
N ARG A 35 2.58 -0.01 18.86
CA ARG A 35 3.42 0.39 17.72
C ARG A 35 2.54 0.99 16.62
N MET A 36 3.16 1.76 15.74
CA MET A 36 2.58 2.15 14.47
C MET A 36 3.45 1.63 13.32
N ASN A 37 2.88 1.45 12.15
CA ASN A 37 3.60 1.23 10.91
C ASN A 37 3.48 2.47 10.03
N LEU A 38 4.61 3.08 9.69
CA LEU A 38 4.65 4.22 8.79
C LEU A 38 4.68 3.73 7.34
N LEU A 39 3.88 4.36 6.48
CA LEU A 39 3.69 3.99 5.09
C LEU A 39 4.11 5.09 4.11
N SER A 40 5.16 4.80 3.35
CA SER A 40 5.72 5.72 2.38
C SER A 40 5.06 5.47 1.04
N ILE A 41 4.73 6.56 0.36
CA ILE A 41 4.03 6.52 -0.94
C ILE A 41 4.89 7.19 -2.00
N ILE A 42 4.63 6.85 -3.25
CA ILE A 42 5.27 7.52 -4.39
C ILE A 42 4.95 9.02 -4.36
N SER A 43 5.94 9.81 -4.75
CA SER A 43 5.82 11.26 -4.86
C SER A 43 6.45 11.75 -6.17
N PRO A 44 5.71 12.45 -7.04
CA PRO A 44 6.27 12.98 -8.29
C PRO A 44 7.31 14.09 -8.06
N ILE A 45 7.41 14.62 -6.84
CA ILE A 45 8.32 15.73 -6.49
C ILE A 45 9.46 15.24 -5.60
N ARG A 46 9.21 14.24 -4.74
CA ARG A 46 10.15 13.78 -3.71
C ARG A 46 10.64 12.35 -3.91
N VAL A 47 10.26 11.69 -5.01
CA VAL A 47 10.41 10.25 -5.26
C VAL A 47 9.47 9.43 -4.36
N ASN A 48 9.68 9.48 -3.05
CA ASN A 48 8.84 8.87 -2.01
C ASN A 48 9.08 9.57 -0.65
N PHE A 49 8.60 8.98 0.44
CA PHE A 49 8.76 9.49 1.82
C PHE A 49 9.61 8.55 2.69
N ASN A 50 10.45 7.71 2.08
CA ASN A 50 11.29 6.74 2.79
C ASN A 50 12.21 7.40 3.84
N PRO A 51 12.85 8.58 3.58
CA PRO A 51 13.72 9.22 4.56
C PRO A 51 13.01 9.62 5.86
N GLU A 52 11.77 10.09 5.78
CA GLU A 52 10.96 10.49 6.94
C GLU A 52 10.71 9.30 7.87
N GLU A 53 10.39 8.14 7.29
CA GLU A 53 10.13 6.93 8.05
C GLU A 53 11.40 6.39 8.71
N MET A 54 12.51 6.40 7.96
CA MET A 54 13.82 6.03 8.49
C MET A 54 14.20 6.92 9.67
N TYR A 55 13.94 8.23 9.58
CA TYR A 55 14.14 9.16 10.69
C TYR A 55 13.35 8.74 11.94
N MET A 56 12.04 8.49 11.81
CA MET A 56 11.20 8.09 12.94
C MET A 56 11.64 6.76 13.57
N LYS A 57 12.00 5.77 12.74
CA LYS A 57 12.46 4.47 13.24
C LYS A 57 13.82 4.56 13.94
N ALA A 58 14.72 5.43 13.45
CA ALA A 58 16.03 5.65 14.05
C ALA A 58 15.94 6.42 15.37
N ASP A 59 15.11 7.47 15.45
CA ASP A 59 14.97 8.31 16.65
C ASP A 59 14.12 7.66 17.75
N HIS A 60 13.18 6.78 17.36
CA HIS A 60 12.26 6.11 18.28
C HIS A 60 12.30 4.58 18.12
N PRO A 61 13.44 3.93 18.44
CA PRO A 61 13.63 2.50 18.21
C PRO A 61 12.58 1.68 18.96
N GLY A 62 11.90 0.80 18.23
CA GLY A 62 10.88 -0.10 18.77
C GLY A 62 9.46 0.47 18.86
N SER A 63 9.26 1.73 18.48
CA SER A 63 7.93 2.35 18.36
C SER A 63 7.31 2.14 16.98
N PHE A 64 8.13 2.10 15.94
CA PHE A 64 7.68 2.06 14.55
C PHE A 64 8.16 0.82 13.79
N TYR A 65 7.25 0.26 13.00
CA TYR A 65 7.59 -0.42 11.76
C TYR A 65 7.59 0.61 10.62
N ILE A 66 8.30 0.34 9.53
CA ILE A 66 8.31 1.21 8.35
C ILE A 66 8.20 0.38 7.07
N PHE A 67 7.28 0.77 6.17
CA PHE A 67 7.05 0.13 4.89
C PHE A 67 7.35 1.13 3.78
N GLY A 68 8.40 0.84 3.01
CA GLY A 68 8.96 1.78 2.06
C GLY A 68 8.12 1.89 0.80
N GLY A 69 8.08 3.07 0.22
CA GLY A 69 7.55 3.32 -1.11
C GLY A 69 8.63 3.08 -2.17
N LEU A 70 8.21 2.54 -3.32
CA LEU A 70 9.08 2.29 -4.46
C LEU A 70 9.43 3.60 -5.20
N ASP A 71 10.50 3.56 -5.98
CA ASP A 71 10.95 4.62 -6.88
C ASP A 71 10.56 4.29 -8.33
N TYR A 72 9.68 5.13 -8.88
CA TYR A 72 9.23 5.09 -10.28
C TYR A 72 9.75 6.25 -11.12
N SER A 73 10.72 7.03 -10.64
CA SER A 73 11.21 8.25 -11.31
C SER A 73 11.65 7.98 -12.75
N ALA A 74 12.30 6.84 -13.01
CA ALA A 74 12.69 6.44 -14.36
C ALA A 74 11.47 6.22 -15.28
N VAL A 75 10.41 5.61 -14.77
CA VAL A 75 9.14 5.41 -15.49
C VAL A 75 8.47 6.76 -15.76
N LEU A 76 8.36 7.60 -14.73
CA LEU A 76 7.64 8.88 -14.79
C LEU A 76 8.32 9.93 -15.67
N LEU A 77 9.65 9.98 -15.65
CA LEU A 77 10.42 10.96 -16.43
C LEU A 77 10.64 10.52 -17.88
N GLY A 78 10.24 9.30 -18.25
CA GLY A 78 10.55 8.71 -19.56
C GLY A 78 12.05 8.63 -19.83
N LEU A 79 12.87 8.67 -18.76
CA LEU A 79 14.33 8.68 -18.82
C LEU A 79 14.83 7.25 -19.05
N GLY A 80 14.72 6.78 -20.29
CA GLY A 80 15.50 5.66 -20.80
C GLY A 80 14.73 4.37 -21.08
N LYS A 81 15.34 3.55 -21.94
CA LYS A 81 14.84 2.28 -22.46
C LYS A 81 14.79 1.13 -21.43
N VAL A 82 15.08 1.40 -20.15
CA VAL A 82 15.26 0.39 -19.09
C VAL A 82 14.45 0.80 -17.88
N GLU A 83 13.56 -0.09 -17.47
CA GLU A 83 12.67 0.08 -16.32
C GLU A 83 13.43 -0.14 -15.01
N PRO A 84 13.03 0.49 -13.88
CA PRO A 84 13.72 0.30 -12.62
C PRO A 84 13.58 -1.16 -12.15
N SER A 85 14.66 -1.72 -11.60
CA SER A 85 14.58 -3.02 -10.94
C SER A 85 13.93 -2.84 -9.57
N LEU A 86 12.68 -3.30 -9.42
CA LEU A 86 11.97 -3.21 -8.14
C LEU A 86 12.57 -4.17 -7.09
N THR A 87 13.11 -5.32 -7.53
CA THR A 87 13.75 -6.30 -6.64
C THR A 87 15.04 -5.76 -6.01
N GLU A 88 15.83 -4.97 -6.75
CA GLU A 88 17.00 -4.27 -6.20
C GLU A 88 16.59 -3.20 -5.16
N GLN A 89 15.42 -2.59 -5.32
CA GLN A 89 14.87 -1.68 -4.32
C GLN A 89 14.47 -2.43 -3.06
N ASP A 90 13.86 -3.62 -3.17
CA ASP A 90 13.54 -4.48 -2.02
C ASP A 90 14.80 -4.87 -1.23
N ASP A 91 15.84 -5.31 -1.93
CA ASP A 91 17.14 -5.63 -1.31
C ASP A 91 17.73 -4.44 -0.57
N THR A 92 17.62 -3.26 -1.18
CA THR A 92 18.07 -2.00 -0.57
C THR A 92 17.26 -1.67 0.67
N MET A 93 15.93 -1.75 0.60
CA MET A 93 15.01 -1.52 1.71
C MET A 93 15.30 -2.46 2.89
N ILE A 94 15.45 -3.76 2.63
CA ILE A 94 15.81 -4.75 3.65
C ILE A 94 17.16 -4.41 4.29
N LYS A 95 18.18 -4.11 3.47
CA LYS A 95 19.53 -3.80 3.94
C LYS A 95 19.58 -2.56 4.83
N ILE A 96 18.75 -1.55 4.55
CA ILE A 96 18.69 -0.30 5.34
C ILE A 96 17.65 -0.35 6.46
N GLY A 97 16.96 -1.48 6.64
CA GLY A 97 16.16 -1.77 7.82
C GLY A 97 14.66 -1.50 7.70
N PHE A 98 14.09 -1.49 6.49
CA PHE A 98 12.63 -1.51 6.31
C PHE A 98 12.03 -2.86 6.71
N ASP A 99 10.77 -2.85 7.13
CA ASP A 99 10.04 -4.05 7.58
C ASP A 99 9.04 -4.58 6.54
N GLY A 100 8.83 -3.85 5.46
CA GLY A 100 7.96 -4.21 4.34
C GLY A 100 7.97 -3.15 3.25
N VAL A 101 7.06 -3.29 2.29
CA VAL A 101 6.84 -2.36 1.18
C VAL A 101 5.40 -1.84 1.23
N LYS A 102 5.21 -0.55 0.99
CA LYS A 102 3.91 0.05 0.74
C LYS A 102 3.77 0.26 -0.76
N MET A 103 2.68 -0.27 -1.31
CA MET A 103 2.24 0.06 -2.65
C MET A 103 0.98 0.91 -2.60
N VAL A 104 1.06 2.15 -3.10
CA VAL A 104 -0.11 3.01 -3.37
C VAL A 104 -0.56 2.93 -4.83
N GLU A 105 0.19 2.19 -5.64
CA GLU A 105 0.09 2.17 -7.10
C GLU A 105 -1.26 1.64 -7.58
N GLY A 106 -1.96 0.84 -6.76
CA GLY A 106 -3.30 0.34 -7.09
C GLY A 106 -4.41 1.35 -6.82
N LYS A 107 -4.11 2.53 -6.25
CA LYS A 107 -5.03 3.67 -6.28
C LYS A 107 -5.24 4.08 -7.76
N PRO A 108 -6.48 4.26 -8.26
CA PRO A 108 -6.72 4.45 -9.69
C PRO A 108 -5.92 5.60 -10.33
N VAL A 109 -5.73 6.71 -9.62
CA VAL A 109 -4.89 7.83 -10.09
C VAL A 109 -3.41 7.44 -10.29
N ALA A 110 -2.84 6.65 -9.38
CA ALA A 110 -1.46 6.19 -9.46
C ALA A 110 -1.33 5.11 -10.53
N ARG A 111 -2.28 4.17 -10.60
CA ARG A 111 -2.34 3.12 -11.62
C ARG A 111 -2.40 3.70 -13.03
N LYS A 112 -3.18 4.76 -13.23
CA LYS A 112 -3.29 5.49 -14.50
C LYS A 112 -2.00 6.24 -14.84
N LEU A 113 -1.39 6.89 -13.84
CA LEU A 113 -0.12 7.61 -14.03
C LEU A 113 1.02 6.67 -14.46
N LEU A 114 1.13 5.50 -13.81
CA LEU A 114 2.20 4.54 -14.09
C LEU A 114 1.95 3.73 -15.36
N MET A 115 0.68 3.54 -15.75
CA MET A 115 0.30 2.74 -16.93
C MET A 115 0.87 1.30 -16.91
N LYS A 116 1.05 0.72 -15.72
CA LYS A 116 1.57 -0.64 -15.52
C LYS A 116 0.53 -1.54 -14.84
N PRO A 117 -0.06 -2.52 -15.57
CA PRO A 117 -0.90 -3.56 -14.98
C PRO A 117 -0.12 -4.42 -13.99
N PHE A 118 -0.75 -4.81 -12.88
CA PHE A 118 -0.07 -5.63 -11.85
C PHE A 118 0.20 -7.06 -12.30
N ASP A 119 -0.57 -7.57 -13.27
CA ASP A 119 -0.37 -8.87 -13.91
C ASP A 119 0.59 -8.82 -15.12
N SER A 120 1.29 -7.70 -15.33
CA SER A 120 2.25 -7.54 -16.44
C SER A 120 3.64 -8.08 -16.11
N ASP A 121 4.44 -8.31 -17.16
CA ASP A 121 5.85 -8.75 -17.03
C ASP A 121 6.70 -7.81 -16.17
N PHE A 122 6.35 -6.52 -16.10
CA PHE A 122 7.06 -5.53 -15.29
C PHE A 122 6.99 -5.84 -13.78
N TYR A 123 5.84 -6.31 -13.29
CA TYR A 123 5.64 -6.62 -11.87
C TYR A 123 5.80 -8.10 -11.54
N LYS A 124 5.83 -8.97 -12.56
CA LYS A 124 5.87 -10.42 -12.37
C LYS A 124 7.04 -10.85 -11.47
N GLU A 125 8.26 -10.46 -11.84
CA GLU A 125 9.46 -10.81 -11.07
C GLU A 125 9.42 -10.20 -9.65
N TYR A 126 8.88 -8.98 -9.53
CA TYR A 126 8.76 -8.30 -8.25
C TYR A 126 7.87 -9.04 -7.25
N PHE A 127 6.66 -9.46 -7.66
CA PHE A 127 5.77 -10.21 -6.77
C PHE A 127 6.32 -11.61 -6.44
N GLU A 128 6.92 -12.30 -7.41
CA GLU A 128 7.59 -13.60 -7.18
C GLU A 128 8.75 -13.45 -6.18
N TYR A 129 9.47 -12.32 -6.24
CA TYR A 129 10.57 -12.02 -5.32
C TYR A 129 10.08 -11.72 -3.90
N LEU A 130 9.07 -10.87 -3.74
CA LEU A 130 8.44 -10.60 -2.43
C LEU A 130 7.88 -11.86 -1.79
N GLU A 131 7.25 -12.75 -2.59
CA GLU A 131 6.81 -14.06 -2.11
C GLU A 131 7.99 -14.89 -1.61
N THR A 132 9.08 -14.96 -2.39
CA THR A 132 10.28 -15.72 -2.00
C THR A 132 10.89 -15.22 -0.69
N LEU A 133 10.96 -13.90 -0.52
CA LEU A 133 11.48 -13.26 0.69
C LEU A 133 10.52 -13.34 1.88
N GLN A 134 9.23 -13.57 1.62
CA GLN A 134 8.13 -13.35 2.58
C GLN A 134 8.16 -11.92 3.17
N PHE A 135 8.61 -10.95 2.36
CA PHE A 135 8.69 -9.56 2.75
C PHE A 135 7.28 -8.94 2.65
N PRO A 136 6.72 -8.41 3.75
CA PRO A 136 5.33 -7.97 3.76
C PRO A 136 5.06 -6.83 2.78
N LEU A 137 3.98 -6.96 2.01
CA LEU A 137 3.45 -5.91 1.15
C LEU A 137 2.17 -5.34 1.78
N LEU A 138 2.08 -4.03 1.97
CA LEU A 138 0.81 -3.36 2.21
C LEU A 138 0.35 -2.69 0.91
N PHE A 139 -0.77 -3.14 0.35
CA PHE A 139 -1.20 -2.79 -1.01
C PHE A 139 -2.52 -2.04 -1.00
N HIS A 140 -2.49 -0.79 -1.45
CA HIS A 140 -3.69 -0.04 -1.82
C HIS A 140 -4.14 -0.48 -3.21
N VAL A 141 -5.35 -1.01 -3.31
CA VAL A 141 -5.94 -1.41 -4.57
C VAL A 141 -7.35 -0.86 -4.58
N ASN A 142 -7.72 -0.20 -5.67
CA ASN A 142 -9.01 0.44 -5.81
C ASN A 142 -9.18 1.69 -4.93
N ASP A 143 -10.42 2.18 -4.87
CA ASP A 143 -10.90 3.25 -4.01
C ASP A 143 -12.41 2.97 -3.76
N PRO A 144 -13.10 3.75 -2.88
CA PRO A 144 -14.51 3.54 -2.59
C PRO A 144 -15.39 3.44 -3.85
N GLU A 145 -16.40 2.56 -3.80
CA GLU A 145 -17.29 2.29 -4.95
C GLU A 145 -17.96 3.55 -5.47
N GLU A 146 -18.32 4.47 -4.59
CA GLU A 146 -18.96 5.74 -4.93
C GLU A 146 -18.10 6.61 -5.86
N PHE A 147 -16.77 6.45 -5.86
CA PHE A 147 -15.87 7.26 -6.70
C PHE A 147 -15.96 6.89 -8.19
N TRP A 148 -16.55 5.73 -8.48
CA TRP A 148 -16.81 5.21 -9.82
C TRP A 148 -18.22 5.55 -10.32
N ASP A 149 -19.05 6.19 -9.50
CA ASP A 149 -20.44 6.51 -9.81
C ASP A 149 -20.65 8.04 -9.77
N PRO A 150 -20.83 8.72 -10.93
CA PRO A 150 -21.02 10.17 -11.02
C PRO A 150 -22.16 10.73 -10.15
N GLU A 151 -23.17 9.91 -9.88
CA GLU A 151 -24.35 10.29 -9.10
C GLU A 151 -24.11 10.12 -7.58
N LYS A 152 -23.21 9.23 -7.18
CA LYS A 152 -22.93 8.93 -5.75
C LYS A 152 -21.65 9.55 -5.22
N ILE A 153 -20.70 9.89 -6.08
CA ILE A 153 -19.41 10.43 -5.65
C ILE A 153 -19.60 11.70 -4.79
N PRO A 154 -19.03 11.74 -3.57
CA PRO A 154 -19.15 12.90 -2.71
C PRO A 154 -18.33 14.08 -3.22
N GLU A 155 -18.81 15.29 -2.95
CA GLU A 155 -18.21 16.54 -3.44
C GLU A 155 -16.74 16.72 -3.01
N TRP A 156 -16.40 16.31 -1.79
CA TRP A 156 -15.03 16.39 -1.29
C TRP A 156 -14.07 15.47 -2.07
N ALA A 157 -14.54 14.33 -2.59
CA ALA A 157 -13.72 13.43 -3.41
C ALA A 157 -13.50 14.02 -4.80
N LYS A 158 -14.54 14.64 -5.39
CA LYS A 158 -14.41 15.41 -6.65
C LYS A 158 -13.36 16.50 -6.55
N GLN A 159 -13.37 17.27 -5.45
CA GLN A 159 -12.39 18.33 -5.20
C GLN A 159 -10.95 17.82 -5.09
N ARG A 160 -10.76 16.55 -4.70
CA ARG A 160 -9.45 15.87 -4.68
C ARG A 160 -9.09 15.20 -6.01
N GLY A 161 -9.94 15.28 -7.02
CA GLY A 161 -9.77 14.62 -8.31
C GLY A 161 -9.97 13.09 -8.24
N TRP A 162 -10.66 12.58 -7.22
CA TRP A 162 -10.92 11.15 -7.03
C TRP A 162 -12.25 10.77 -7.68
N TYR A 163 -12.32 10.95 -9.00
CA TYR A 163 -13.45 10.61 -9.85
C TYR A 163 -12.94 9.83 -11.06
N TYR A 164 -13.50 8.64 -11.27
CA TYR A 164 -12.96 7.68 -12.22
C TYR A 164 -13.96 7.39 -13.33
N ASP A 165 -13.60 7.81 -14.54
CA ASP A 165 -14.33 7.57 -15.78
C ASP A 165 -13.66 6.45 -16.59
N GLU A 166 -14.10 6.25 -17.83
CA GLU A 166 -13.58 5.23 -18.75
C GLU A 166 -12.08 5.38 -19.12
N THR A 167 -11.44 6.47 -18.73
CA THR A 167 -10.01 6.69 -18.97
C THR A 167 -9.11 6.06 -17.89
N TYR A 168 -9.72 5.50 -16.83
CA TYR A 168 -9.05 4.70 -15.81
C TYR A 168 -9.31 3.21 -16.07
N PRO A 169 -8.42 2.29 -15.64
CA PRO A 169 -8.79 0.88 -15.51
C PRO A 169 -10.05 0.79 -14.64
N SER A 170 -10.99 -0.08 -14.98
CA SER A 170 -12.22 -0.19 -14.20
C SER A 170 -11.95 -0.77 -12.80
N LYS A 171 -12.90 -0.58 -11.88
CA LYS A 171 -12.89 -1.19 -10.55
C LYS A 171 -12.58 -2.70 -10.62
N GLU A 172 -13.22 -3.42 -11.54
CA GLU A 172 -13.04 -4.87 -11.68
C GLU A 172 -11.74 -5.23 -12.41
N ASP A 173 -11.22 -4.40 -13.32
CA ASP A 173 -9.91 -4.64 -13.92
C ASP A 173 -8.82 -4.64 -12.85
N LEU A 174 -8.86 -3.70 -11.91
CA LEU A 174 -7.92 -3.66 -10.78
C LEU A 174 -7.98 -4.93 -9.93
N TYR A 175 -9.19 -5.42 -9.64
CA TYR A 175 -9.34 -6.66 -8.89
C TYR A 175 -8.86 -7.88 -9.68
N MET A 176 -9.15 -7.96 -10.98
CA MET A 176 -8.69 -9.06 -11.84
C MET A 176 -7.17 -9.09 -12.00
N GLU A 177 -6.53 -7.92 -12.12
CA GLU A 177 -5.05 -7.81 -12.14
C GLU A 177 -4.46 -8.42 -10.87
N VAL A 178 -5.00 -8.07 -9.70
CA VAL A 178 -4.50 -8.57 -8.41
C VAL A 178 -4.85 -10.03 -8.17
N GLU A 179 -6.02 -10.50 -8.61
CA GLU A 179 -6.40 -11.92 -8.54
C GLU A 179 -5.36 -12.78 -9.27
N LYS A 180 -4.94 -12.40 -10.48
CA LYS A 180 -3.88 -13.08 -11.22
C LYS A 180 -2.52 -13.03 -10.49
N VAL A 181 -2.22 -11.92 -9.81
CA VAL A 181 -1.01 -11.84 -8.97
C VAL A 181 -1.07 -12.89 -7.87
N LEU A 182 -2.21 -13.03 -7.18
CA LEU A 182 -2.39 -14.01 -6.11
C LEU A 182 -2.43 -15.46 -6.63
N GLU A 183 -2.97 -15.70 -7.82
CA GLU A 183 -2.93 -17.02 -8.48
C GLU A 183 -1.49 -17.45 -8.81
N ASN A 184 -0.67 -16.51 -9.29
CA ASN A 184 0.74 -16.76 -9.62
C ASN A 184 1.63 -16.82 -8.37
N CYS A 185 1.30 -16.04 -7.34
CA CYS A 185 2.03 -15.93 -6.08
C CYS A 185 1.11 -16.24 -4.87
N PRO A 186 0.63 -17.49 -4.70
CA PRO A 186 -0.37 -17.85 -3.69
C PRO A 186 0.13 -17.78 -2.23
N LYS A 187 1.45 -17.60 -2.04
CA LYS A 187 2.10 -17.40 -0.74
C LYS A 187 2.59 -15.99 -0.54
N LEU A 188 2.30 -15.05 -1.45
CA LEU A 188 2.60 -13.64 -1.27
C LEU A 188 2.00 -13.15 0.06
N LYS A 189 2.83 -12.53 0.89
CA LYS A 189 2.40 -11.99 2.18
C LYS A 189 1.92 -10.56 1.98
N VAL A 190 0.62 -10.38 1.84
CA VAL A 190 0.01 -9.10 1.48
C VAL A 190 -1.07 -8.67 2.48
N ILE A 191 -1.08 -7.38 2.79
CA ILE A 191 -2.08 -6.69 3.58
C ILE A 191 -2.78 -5.72 2.64
N PHE A 192 -4.05 -5.95 2.32
CA PHE A 192 -4.82 -5.01 1.50
C PHE A 192 -5.37 -3.88 2.35
N ALA A 193 -5.17 -2.66 1.84
CA ALA A 193 -5.64 -1.46 2.50
C ALA A 193 -7.15 -1.27 2.40
N HIS A 194 -7.72 -0.56 3.36
CA HIS A 194 -9.11 -0.12 3.39
C HIS A 194 -10.11 -1.28 3.27
N PHE A 195 -9.81 -2.39 3.94
CA PHE A 195 -10.57 -3.64 3.82
C PHE A 195 -10.69 -4.12 2.35
N TYR A 196 -9.67 -3.81 1.53
CA TYR A 196 -9.64 -4.03 0.09
C TYR A 196 -10.81 -3.39 -0.68
N PHE A 197 -11.47 -2.39 -0.07
CA PHE A 197 -12.75 -1.81 -0.50
C PHE A 197 -13.86 -2.85 -0.71
N LEU A 198 -13.82 -3.95 0.06
CA LEU A 198 -14.83 -5.01 0.05
C LEU A 198 -15.76 -4.97 1.28
N SER A 199 -15.80 -3.86 2.02
CA SER A 199 -16.69 -3.73 3.20
C SER A 199 -18.18 -3.80 2.82
N GLY A 200 -18.53 -3.45 1.58
CA GLY A 200 -19.87 -3.63 1.00
C GLY A 200 -20.14 -5.03 0.41
N ASP A 201 -19.12 -5.89 0.29
CA ASP A 201 -19.19 -7.23 -0.30
C ASP A 201 -18.45 -8.25 0.57
N LEU A 202 -19.09 -8.61 1.68
CA LEU A 202 -18.50 -9.52 2.67
C LEU A 202 -18.32 -10.95 2.14
N GLU A 203 -19.11 -11.37 1.16
CA GLU A 203 -18.98 -12.70 0.54
C GLU A 203 -17.67 -12.79 -0.28
N ARG A 204 -17.36 -11.74 -1.07
CA ARG A 204 -16.09 -11.65 -1.79
C ARG A 204 -14.91 -11.52 -0.83
N ALA A 205 -15.04 -10.72 0.23
CA ALA A 205 -13.99 -10.60 1.25
C ALA A 205 -13.72 -11.95 1.97
N SER A 206 -14.77 -12.69 2.34
CA SER A 206 -14.63 -14.01 2.94
C SER A 206 -13.95 -14.99 1.98
N SER A 207 -14.40 -15.02 0.72
CA SER A 207 -13.85 -15.91 -0.32
C SER A 207 -12.37 -15.64 -0.59
N LEU A 208 -11.95 -14.37 -0.55
CA LEU A 208 -10.54 -13.96 -0.68
C LEU A 208 -9.68 -14.54 0.45
N LEU A 209 -10.08 -14.33 1.70
CA LEU A 209 -9.36 -14.81 2.89
C LEU A 209 -9.37 -16.34 3.02
N GLU A 210 -10.42 -16.99 2.51
CA GLU A 210 -10.50 -18.44 2.45
C GLU A 210 -9.54 -19.02 1.41
N SER A 211 -9.46 -18.41 0.24
CA SER A 211 -8.60 -18.84 -0.87
C SER A 211 -7.11 -18.60 -0.60
N TYR A 212 -6.76 -17.46 0.00
CA TYR A 212 -5.36 -17.03 0.17
C TYR A 212 -5.01 -16.78 1.64
N LYS A 213 -4.34 -17.76 2.28
CA LYS A 213 -4.04 -17.72 3.73
C LYS A 213 -3.01 -16.68 4.16
N ASN A 214 -2.29 -16.08 3.21
CA ASN A 214 -1.28 -15.04 3.45
C ASN A 214 -1.80 -13.63 3.11
N VAL A 215 -3.10 -13.53 2.78
CA VAL A 215 -3.80 -12.25 2.61
C VAL A 215 -4.36 -11.81 3.95
N TYR A 216 -4.16 -10.54 4.26
CA TYR A 216 -4.70 -9.84 5.42
C TYR A 216 -5.43 -8.58 4.96
N LEU A 217 -6.36 -8.09 5.76
CA LEU A 217 -7.07 -6.84 5.51
C LEU A 217 -6.73 -5.87 6.64
N ASP A 218 -6.31 -4.66 6.30
CA ASP A 218 -6.38 -3.56 7.25
C ASP A 218 -7.80 -2.98 7.29
N ILE A 219 -8.12 -2.27 8.37
CA ILE A 219 -9.44 -1.67 8.60
C ILE A 219 -9.38 -0.14 8.58
N THR A 220 -8.31 0.44 8.03
CA THR A 220 -8.20 1.90 7.95
C THR A 220 -9.30 2.44 7.04
N PRO A 221 -9.91 3.60 7.33
CA PRO A 221 -10.99 4.15 6.51
C PRO A 221 -10.50 4.66 5.15
#